data_AF-A0A7K7LGL6-F1
#
_entry.id   AF-A0A7K7LGL6-F1
#
_cell.length_a   1.000
_cell.length_b   1.000
_cell.length_c   1.000
_cell.angle_alpha   90.00
_cell.angle_beta   90.00
_cell.angle_gamma   90.00
#
_symmetry.space_group_name_H-M   'P 1'
#
loop_
_entity.id
_entity.type
_entity.pdbx_description
1 polymer ?
#
loop_
_entity_poly.entity_id
_entity_poly.type
_entity_poly.pdbx_seq_one_letter_code
_entity_poly.pdbx_strand_id
1 'polypeptide(L)'
;EQYFHSRPRSSQIGAVASRQSTVIPDREYLMKRNAELEEKYRDVPVPKPEDWGGYILQPDVVEFWQGQTSRLHDRIVFRRLRD
;
A
#
# COMPACT_ATOMS: atom_id res chain seq x y z
N GLU A 1 5.78 2.34 -11.81
CA GLU A 1 6.23 3.75 -11.63
C GLU A 1 5.09 4.76 -11.73
N GLN A 2 4.23 4.68 -12.74
CA GLN A 2 3.11 5.64 -12.92
C GLN A 2 2.25 5.83 -11.65
N TYR A 3 1.80 4.74 -11.02
CA TYR A 3 1.02 4.82 -9.78
C TYR A 3 1.79 5.42 -8.60
N PHE A 4 3.12 5.25 -8.53
CA PHE A 4 3.92 5.88 -7.49
C PHE A 4 3.90 7.40 -7.63
N HIS A 5 4.14 7.89 -8.84
CA HIS A 5 4.23 9.33 -9.11
C HIS A 5 2.88 10.05 -9.14
N SER A 6 1.75 9.32 -9.24
CA SER A 6 0.41 9.90 -9.10
C SER A 6 0.04 10.17 -7.63
N ARG A 7 0.79 9.65 -6.65
CA ARG A 7 0.54 9.87 -5.21
C ARG A 7 0.99 11.26 -4.77
N PRO A 8 0.42 11.81 -3.68
CA PRO A 8 0.93 13.04 -3.07
C PRO A 8 2.43 12.97 -2.79
N ARG A 9 3.16 14.10 -2.92
CA ARG A 9 4.61 14.14 -2.73
C ARG A 9 5.04 13.61 -1.34
N SER A 10 4.30 13.99 -0.29
CA SER A 10 4.54 13.48 1.07
C SER A 10 4.38 11.96 1.17
N SER A 11 3.46 11.35 0.41
CA SER A 11 3.30 9.90 0.34
C SER A 11 4.43 9.19 -0.40
N GLN A 12 5.01 9.84 -1.42
CA GLN A 12 6.20 9.35 -2.12
C GLN A 12 7.42 9.40 -1.17
N ILE A 13 7.61 10.52 -0.46
CA ILE A 13 8.69 10.70 0.50
C ILE A 13 8.58 9.71 1.67
N GLY A 14 7.38 9.54 2.24
CA GLY A 14 7.16 8.58 3.32
C GLY A 14 7.50 7.14 2.93
N ALA A 15 7.26 6.77 1.67
CA ALA A 15 7.65 5.46 1.15
C ALA A 15 9.18 5.28 1.03
N VAL A 16 9.95 6.37 0.85
CA VAL A 16 11.42 6.33 0.85
C VAL A 16 11.98 6.42 2.29
N ALA A 17 11.32 7.19 3.15
CA ALA A 17 11.75 7.41 4.53
C ALA A 17 11.64 6.14 5.38
N SER A 18 10.57 5.36 5.17
CA SER A 18 10.25 4.17 5.96
C SER A 18 10.67 2.88 5.24
N ARG A 19 11.65 2.17 5.80
CA ARG A 19 11.87 0.75 5.47
C ARG A 19 10.82 -0.06 6.21
N GLN A 20 9.70 -0.33 5.53
CA GLN A 20 8.51 -0.90 6.15
C GLN A 20 8.83 -2.17 6.96
N SER A 21 8.30 -2.24 8.19
CA SER A 21 8.45 -3.38 9.12
C SER A 21 9.86 -3.66 9.63
N THR A 22 10.82 -2.75 9.43
CA THR A 22 12.15 -2.84 10.04
C THR A 22 12.20 -2.18 11.42
N VAL A 23 13.02 -2.71 12.33
CA VAL A 23 13.24 -2.12 13.66
C VAL A 23 13.93 -0.76 13.51
N ILE A 24 13.43 0.23 14.25
CA ILE A 24 13.98 1.59 14.33
C ILE A 24 14.17 1.98 15.80
N PRO A 25 15.08 2.92 16.11
CA PRO A 25 15.36 3.29 17.50
C PRO A 25 14.21 4.04 18.18
N ASP A 26 13.54 4.95 17.45
CA ASP A 26 12.50 5.81 18.00
C ASP A 26 11.72 6.54 16.88
N ARG A 27 10.78 7.40 17.27
CA ARG A 27 9.98 8.23 16.37
C ARG A 27 10.77 9.39 15.74
N GLU A 28 11.72 9.97 16.47
CA GLU A 28 12.54 11.11 16.04
C GLU A 28 13.35 10.74 14.80
N TYR A 29 13.86 9.50 14.76
CA TYR A 29 14.56 8.93 13.62
C TYR A 29 13.76 9.04 12.31
N LEU A 30 12.48 8.69 12.33
CA LEU A 30 11.61 8.80 11.15
C LEU A 30 11.31 10.25 10.79
N MET A 31 11.10 11.12 11.78
CA MET A 31 10.85 12.55 11.53
C MET A 31 12.03 13.22 10.85
N LYS A 32 13.24 13.00 11.38
CA LYS A 32 14.47 13.54 10.82
C LYS A 32 14.69 13.05 9.40
N ARG A 33 14.54 11.75 9.17
CA ARG A 33 14.71 11.14 7.84
C ARG A 33 13.68 11.66 6.84
N ASN A 34 12.44 11.90 7.26
CA ASN A 34 11.42 12.51 6.41
C ASN A 34 11.80 13.94 6.01
N ALA A 35 12.20 14.78 6.98
CA ALA A 35 12.62 16.16 6.73
C ALA A 35 13.85 16.25 5.82
N GLU A 36 14.85 15.38 6.03
CA GLU A 36 16.03 15.27 5.16
C GLU A 36 15.65 14.94 3.70
N LEU A 37 14.66 14.06 3.51
CA LEU A 37 14.20 13.66 2.18
C LEU A 37 13.27 14.70 1.53
N GLU A 38 12.49 15.44 2.31
CA GLU A 38 11.74 16.62 1.84
C GLU A 38 12.68 17.69 1.28
N GLU A 39 13.80 17.95 1.96
CA GLU A 39 14.81 18.88 1.47
C GLU A 39 15.51 18.34 0.22
N LYS A 40 16.02 17.10 0.31
CA LYS A 40 16.76 16.45 -0.78
C LYS A 40 15.95 16.39 -2.07
N TYR A 41 14.65 16.14 -1.96
CA TYR A 41 13.73 16.04 -3.09
C TYR A 41 12.78 17.23 -3.11
N ARG A 42 13.22 18.45 -2.80
CA ARG A 42 12.36 19.65 -2.90
C ARG A 42 11.98 19.95 -4.34
N ASP A 43 12.97 20.02 -5.23
CA ASP A 43 12.81 20.49 -6.62
C ASP A 43 13.01 19.41 -7.67
N VAL A 44 13.25 18.16 -7.24
CA VAL A 44 13.47 17.01 -8.13
C VAL A 44 12.44 15.90 -7.88
N PRO A 45 12.13 15.04 -8.85
CA PRO A 45 11.24 13.91 -8.64
C PRO A 45 11.77 12.96 -7.54
N VAL A 46 10.87 12.45 -6.70
CA VAL A 46 11.21 11.42 -5.71
C VAL A 46 11.33 10.09 -6.47
N PRO A 47 12.48 9.38 -6.42
CA PRO A 47 12.61 8.09 -7.07
C PRO A 47 11.74 7.05 -6.35
N LYS A 48 11.10 6.16 -7.10
CA LYS A 48 10.38 5.01 -6.55
C LYS A 48 11.41 4.05 -5.92
N PRO A 49 11.28 3.66 -4.64
CA PRO A 49 12.14 2.63 -4.05
C PRO A 49 12.08 1.31 -4.84
N GLU A 50 13.18 0.56 -4.87
CA GLU A 50 13.27 -0.74 -5.56
C GLU A 50 12.32 -1.77 -4.94
N ASP A 51 12.19 -1.74 -3.61
CA ASP A 51 11.31 -2.58 -2.79
C ASP A 51 9.85 -2.11 -2.76
N TRP A 52 9.53 -0.99 -3.44
CA TRP A 52 8.16 -0.49 -3.55
C TRP A 52 7.50 -0.90 -4.86
N GLY A 53 6.31 -1.50 -4.76
CA GLY A 53 5.55 -1.97 -5.91
C GLY A 53 4.08 -2.20 -5.59
N GLY A 54 3.40 -2.86 -6.52
CA GLY A 54 2.03 -3.33 -6.36
C GLY A 54 1.96 -4.83 -6.64
N TYR A 55 0.93 -5.45 -6.08
CA TYR A 55 0.56 -6.83 -6.39
C TYR A 55 -0.85 -6.83 -6.95
N ILE A 56 -1.14 -7.80 -7.81
CA ILE A 56 -2.48 -8.10 -8.28
C ILE A 56 -2.87 -9.48 -7.79
N LEU A 57 -4.03 -9.58 -7.14
CA LEU A 57 -4.61 -10.85 -6.78
C LEU A 57 -5.60 -11.25 -7.88
N GLN A 58 -5.32 -12.35 -8.58
CA GLN A 58 -6.26 -12.95 -9.51
C GLN A 58 -7.13 -13.96 -8.75
N PRO A 59 -8.42 -13.69 -8.52
CA PRO A 59 -9.22 -14.52 -7.64
C PRO A 59 -9.64 -15.82 -8.34
N ASP A 60 -9.34 -16.95 -7.71
CA ASP A 60 -9.94 -18.24 -8.05
C ASP A 60 -11.34 -18.40 -7.43
N VAL A 61 -11.60 -17.70 -6.32
CA VAL A 61 -12.86 -17.77 -5.57
C VAL A 61 -13.23 -16.38 -5.08
N VAL A 62 -14.50 -16.02 -5.22
CA VAL A 62 -15.09 -14.79 -4.67
C VAL A 62 -16.39 -15.14 -3.98
N GLU A 63 -16.57 -14.69 -2.74
CA GLU A 63 -17.83 -14.82 -2.01
C GLU A 63 -18.48 -13.46 -1.83
N PHE A 64 -19.78 -13.39 -2.15
CA PHE A 64 -20.64 -12.29 -1.78
C PHE A 64 -21.47 -12.71 -0.58
N TRP A 65 -21.25 -12.05 0.55
CA TRP A 65 -21.98 -12.27 1.79
C TRP A 65 -22.89 -11.09 2.06
N GLN A 66 -24.18 -11.34 2.27
CA GLN A 66 -25.17 -10.32 2.62
C GLN A 66 -25.79 -10.66 3.97
N GLY A 67 -25.62 -9.74 4.92
CA GLY A 67 -26.19 -9.85 6.25
C GLY A 67 -27.71 -9.73 6.23
N GLN A 68 -28.37 -10.43 7.15
CA GLN A 68 -29.83 -10.46 7.29
C GLN A 68 -30.19 -10.39 8.78
N THR A 69 -31.23 -9.64 9.14
CA THR A 69 -31.66 -9.43 10.53
C THR A 69 -32.10 -10.73 11.21
N SER A 70 -32.66 -11.66 10.44
CA SER A 70 -33.06 -13.01 10.87
C SER A 70 -31.88 -13.93 11.21
N ARG A 71 -30.64 -13.49 10.96
CA ARG A 71 -29.40 -14.30 11.02
C ARG A 71 -29.29 -15.37 9.92
N LEU A 72 -30.25 -15.45 9.01
CA LEU A 72 -30.20 -16.32 7.83
C LEU A 72 -29.51 -15.56 6.68
N HIS A 73 -28.19 -15.54 6.69
CA HIS A 73 -27.39 -14.76 5.74
C HIS A 73 -27.38 -15.37 4.34
N ASP A 74 -27.39 -14.51 3.33
CA ASP A 74 -27.20 -14.94 1.94
C ASP A 74 -25.70 -15.05 1.66
N ARG A 75 -25.30 -16.19 1.07
CA ARG A 75 -23.91 -16.47 0.70
C ARG A 75 -23.87 -17.00 -0.73
N ILE A 76 -23.36 -16.19 -1.65
CA ILE A 76 -23.20 -16.55 -3.06
C ILE A 76 -21.70 -16.68 -3.34
N VAL A 77 -21.25 -17.89 -3.68
CA VAL A 77 -19.83 -18.17 -3.93
C VAL A 77 -19.60 -18.47 -5.40
N PHE A 78 -18.79 -17.65 -6.05
CA PHE A 78 -18.26 -17.89 -7.39
C PHE A 78 -16.91 -18.58 -7.30
N ARG A 79 -16.71 -19.60 -8.14
CA ARG A 79 -15.44 -20.31 -8.28
C ARG A 79 -15.06 -20.34 -9.76
N ARG A 80 -13.79 -20.10 -10.06
CA ARG A 80 -13.24 -20.32 -11.38
C ARG A 80 -13.24 -21.81 -11.68
N LEU A 81 -13.87 -22.22 -12.77
CA LEU A 81 -13.78 -23.59 -13.27
C LEU A 81 -12.34 -23.80 -13.76
N ARG A 82 -11.71 -24.90 -13.33
CA ARG A 82 -10.44 -25.36 -13.87
C ARG A 82 -10.75 -26.42 -14.92
N ASP A 83 -10.07 -26.35 -16.06
CA ASP A 83 -10.04 -27.45 -17.03
C ASP A 83 -9.18 -28.61 -16.51
#